data_AF-A0A8H7N9W6-F1
#
_entry.id   AF-A0A8H7N9W6-F1
#
_cell.length_a   1.000
_cell.length_b   1.000
_cell.length_c   1.000
_cell.angle_alpha   90.00
_cell.angle_beta   90.00
_cell.angle_gamma   90.00
#
_symmetry.space_group_name_H-M   'P 1'
#
loop_
_entity.id
_entity.type
_entity.pdbx_description
1 polymer ?
#
loop_
_entity_poly.entity_id
_entity_poly.type
_entity_poly.pdbx_seq_one_letter_code
_entity_poly.pdbx_strand_id
1 'polypeptide(L)'
;MNFNPYFPGTGIAMARVLYDDLVEYEDGTTASTSQMAKDVVEFLNWAAEPEMDDRKKMGMKVLVVTASLWAVSVWVKRYKWAWLKSRKLAYDPPAESKVRH
;
A
#
# COMPACT_ATOMS: atom_id res chain seq x y z
N MET A 1 10.23 -38.79 5.49
CA MET A 1 10.20 -37.62 4.59
C MET A 1 8.82 -37.59 3.96
N ASN A 2 8.11 -36.47 4.01
CA ASN A 2 6.72 -36.35 3.57
C ASN A 2 6.64 -35.51 2.30
N PHE A 3 5.65 -35.78 1.44
CA PHE A 3 5.44 -35.05 0.20
C PHE A 3 4.47 -33.88 0.40
N ASN A 4 4.85 -32.67 -0.03
CA ASN A 4 3.98 -31.51 -0.10
C ASN A 4 4.41 -30.61 -1.29
N PRO A 5 3.54 -30.38 -2.30
CA PRO A 5 3.89 -29.59 -3.49
C PRO A 5 4.21 -28.11 -3.19
N TYR A 6 3.78 -27.57 -2.05
CA TYR A 6 4.04 -26.18 -1.66
C TYR A 6 5.42 -25.97 -1.02
N PHE A 7 6.08 -27.04 -0.57
CA PHE A 7 7.42 -26.93 0.02
C PHE A 7 8.48 -26.94 -1.09
N PRO A 8 9.50 -26.06 -1.05
CA PRO A 8 10.59 -26.07 -2.03
C PRO A 8 11.28 -27.44 -2.09
N GLY A 9 11.34 -28.04 -3.28
CA GLY A 9 11.88 -29.39 -3.45
C GLY A 9 10.91 -30.53 -3.09
N THR A 10 9.64 -30.22 -2.75
CA THR A 10 8.51 -31.14 -2.50
C THR A 10 8.64 -32.11 -1.31
N GLY A 11 9.83 -32.29 -0.75
CA GLY A 11 10.08 -33.12 0.43
C GLY A 11 10.23 -32.30 1.71
N ILE A 12 9.34 -32.49 2.67
CA ILE A 12 9.36 -31.83 3.99
C ILE A 12 9.53 -32.84 5.13
N ALA A 13 10.22 -32.45 6.20
CA ALA A 13 10.40 -33.29 7.39
C ALA A 13 9.16 -33.34 8.30
N MET A 14 8.31 -32.32 8.27
CA MET A 14 7.08 -32.23 9.04
C MET A 14 6.02 -33.19 8.49
N ALA A 15 5.37 -33.97 9.36
CA ALA A 15 4.22 -34.79 9.00
C ALA A 15 2.94 -33.93 8.92
N ARG A 16 1.87 -34.47 8.33
CA ARG A 16 0.55 -33.83 8.46
C ARG A 16 0.15 -33.87 9.94
N VAL A 17 -0.07 -32.70 10.53
CA VAL A 17 -0.45 -32.56 11.95
C VAL A 17 -1.90 -32.15 12.16
N LEU A 18 -2.56 -31.63 11.11
CA LEU A 18 -3.96 -31.24 11.16
C LEU A 18 -4.84 -32.33 10.55
N TYR A 19 -5.79 -32.81 11.35
CA TYR A 19 -6.85 -33.77 11.03
C TYR A 19 -8.19 -33.19 11.48
N ASP A 20 -9.30 -33.58 10.85
CA ASP A 20 -10.60 -33.01 11.18
C ASP A 20 -10.99 -33.39 12.62
N ASP A 21 -11.64 -32.46 13.32
CA ASP A 21 -12.12 -32.58 14.70
C ASP A 21 -11.02 -32.92 15.73
N LEU A 22 -9.78 -32.50 15.44
CA LEU A 22 -8.63 -32.70 16.33
C LEU A 22 -8.72 -31.86 17.63
N VAL A 23 -9.44 -30.74 17.58
CA VAL A 23 -9.61 -29.78 18.69
C VAL A 23 -11.07 -29.43 18.82
N GLU A 24 -11.57 -29.24 20.04
CA GLU A 24 -12.90 -28.68 20.29
C GLU A 24 -12.77 -27.18 20.54
N TYR A 25 -13.40 -26.37 19.68
CA TYR A 25 -13.45 -24.92 19.87
C TYR A 25 -14.49 -24.56 20.94
N GLU A 26 -14.16 -23.60 21.81
CA GLU A 26 -15.06 -23.15 22.89
C GLU A 26 -16.34 -22.46 22.36
N ASP A 27 -16.28 -21.92 21.14
CA ASP A 27 -17.41 -21.23 20.49
C ASP A 27 -18.32 -22.18 19.68
N GLY A 28 -17.99 -23.47 19.63
CA GLY A 28 -18.73 -24.48 18.88
C GLY A 28 -18.48 -24.43 17.36
N THR A 29 -17.47 -23.70 16.89
CA THR A 29 -17.05 -23.75 15.48
C THR A 29 -16.61 -25.18 15.11
N THR A 30 -16.97 -25.65 13.91
CA THR A 30 -16.56 -26.98 13.44
C THR A 30 -15.06 -27.02 13.15
N ALA A 31 -14.33 -27.91 13.81
CA ALA A 31 -12.88 -28.01 13.71
C ALA A 31 -12.39 -28.80 12.50
N SER A 32 -12.77 -28.34 11.31
CA SER A 32 -12.20 -28.85 10.06
C SER A 32 -10.72 -28.47 9.93
N THR A 33 -9.96 -29.29 9.20
CA THR A 33 -8.54 -29.06 8.92
C THR A 33 -8.24 -27.71 8.28
N SER A 34 -9.10 -27.24 7.37
CA SER A 34 -8.95 -25.94 6.72
C SER A 34 -9.22 -24.79 7.69
N GLN A 35 -10.20 -24.94 8.60
CA GLN A 35 -10.51 -23.96 9.62
C GLN A 35 -9.35 -23.81 10.61
N MET A 36 -8.86 -24.92 11.16
CA MET A 36 -7.69 -24.90 12.06
C MET A 36 -6.44 -24.34 11.38
N ALA A 37 -6.19 -24.68 10.11
CA ALA A 37 -5.07 -24.13 9.37
C ALA A 37 -5.18 -22.60 9.21
N LYS A 38 -6.38 -22.09 8.94
CA LYS A 38 -6.65 -20.65 8.82
C LYS A 38 -6.42 -19.93 10.14
N ASP A 39 -6.93 -20.46 11.24
CA ASP A 39 -6.86 -19.82 12.55
C ASP A 39 -5.42 -19.76 13.07
N VAL A 40 -4.65 -20.84 12.91
CA VAL A 40 -3.22 -20.85 13.27
C VAL A 40 -2.43 -19.86 12.43
N VAL A 41 -2.69 -19.77 11.12
CA VAL A 41 -2.00 -18.81 10.25
C VAL A 41 -2.34 -17.37 10.63
N GLU A 42 -3.60 -17.07 10.97
CA GLU A 42 -4.00 -15.74 11.44
C GLU A 42 -3.31 -15.39 12.78
N PHE A 43 -3.26 -16.34 13.71
CA PHE A 43 -2.54 -16.17 14.97
C PHE A 43 -1.04 -15.95 14.76
N LEU A 44 -0.40 -16.72 13.87
CA LEU A 44 1.02 -16.54 13.54
C LEU A 44 1.28 -15.19 12.86
N ASN A 45 0.33 -14.72 12.04
CA ASN A 45 0.42 -13.40 11.42
C ASN A 45 0.33 -12.28 12.48
N TRP A 46 -0.59 -12.39 13.43
CA TRP A 46 -0.64 -11.48 14.58
C TRP A 46 0.62 -11.55 15.44
N ALA A 47 1.16 -12.75 15.70
CA ALA A 47 2.39 -12.92 16.47
C ALA A 47 3.62 -12.32 15.76
N ALA A 48 3.63 -12.34 14.42
CA ALA A 48 4.66 -11.72 13.61
C ALA A 48 4.52 -10.19 13.53
N GLU A 49 3.28 -9.68 13.44
CA GLU A 49 2.96 -8.25 13.29
C GLU A 49 1.88 -7.79 14.29
N PRO A 50 2.19 -7.67 15.60
CA PRO A 50 1.20 -7.31 16.62
C PRO A 50 0.64 -5.89 16.46
N GLU A 51 1.36 -4.99 15.77
CA GLU A 51 0.96 -3.61 15.52
C GLU A 51 0.12 -3.42 14.25
N MET A 52 -0.20 -4.50 13.53
CA MET A 52 -0.87 -4.44 12.23
C MET A 52 -2.13 -3.56 12.23
N ASP A 53 -2.97 -3.67 13.25
CA ASP A 53 -4.24 -2.94 13.33
C ASP A 53 -4.04 -1.45 13.56
N ASP A 54 -3.17 -1.09 14.50
CA ASP A 54 -2.82 0.29 14.79
C ASP A 54 -2.09 0.94 13.61
N ARG A 55 -1.21 0.19 12.95
CA ARG A 55 -0.51 0.61 11.73
C ARG A 55 -1.49 0.91 10.60
N LYS A 56 -2.48 0.05 10.36
CA LYS A 56 -3.52 0.28 9.33
C LYS A 56 -4.40 1.49 9.70
N LYS A 57 -4.79 1.64 10.96
CA LYS A 57 -5.59 2.77 11.45
C LYS A 57 -4.84 4.10 11.30
N MET A 58 -3.56 4.15 11.66
CA MET A 58 -2.71 5.32 11.45
C MET A 58 -2.49 5.59 9.97
N GLY A 59 -2.24 4.54 9.17
CA GLY A 59 -2.08 4.63 7.72
C GLY A 59 -3.26 5.31 7.04
N MET A 60 -4.50 4.96 7.43
CA MET A 60 -5.70 5.62 6.91
C MET A 60 -5.72 7.12 7.21
N LYS A 61 -5.39 7.53 8.44
CA LYS A 61 -5.31 8.95 8.82
C LYS A 61 -4.26 9.69 7.99
N VAL A 62 -3.08 9.09 7.81
CA VAL A 62 -1.99 9.68 7.03
C VAL A 62 -2.38 9.84 5.58
N LEU A 63 -3.03 8.84 4.97
CA LEU A 63 -3.49 8.90 3.59
C LEU A 63 -4.50 10.03 3.37
N VAL A 64 -5.50 10.16 4.25
CA VAL A 64 -6.51 11.21 4.16
C VAL A 64 -5.86 12.60 4.26
N VAL A 65 -5.06 12.83 5.29
CA VAL A 65 -4.40 14.14 5.49
C VAL A 65 -3.46 14.47 4.33
N THR A 66 -2.66 13.51 3.88
CA THR A 66 -1.70 13.73 2.78
C THR A 66 -2.42 14.01 1.46
N ALA A 67 -3.50 13.29 1.16
CA ALA A 67 -4.29 13.54 -0.05
C ALA A 67 -4.93 14.93 -0.04
N SER A 68 -5.47 15.37 1.10
CA SER A 68 -6.01 16.73 1.26
C SER A 68 -4.92 17.80 1.10
N LEU A 69 -3.77 17.63 1.77
CA LEU A 69 -2.65 18.56 1.67
C LEU A 69 -2.10 18.63 0.24
N TRP A 70 -2.02 17.49 -0.45
CA TRP A 70 -1.60 17.44 -1.85
C TRP A 70 -2.56 18.21 -2.76
N ALA A 71 -3.88 18.01 -2.60
CA ALA A 71 -4.88 18.71 -3.39
C ALA A 71 -4.80 20.24 -3.19
N VAL A 72 -4.69 20.69 -1.93
CA VAL A 72 -4.51 22.10 -1.59
C VAL A 72 -3.20 22.65 -2.17
N SER A 73 -2.10 21.92 -2.02
CA SER A 73 -0.78 22.32 -2.55
C SER A 73 -0.81 22.50 -4.08
N VAL A 74 -1.42 21.56 -4.80
CA VAL A 74 -1.59 21.63 -6.25
C VAL A 74 -2.44 22.85 -6.63
N TRP A 75 -3.54 23.10 -5.92
CA TRP A 75 -4.38 24.27 -6.15
C TRP A 75 -3.62 25.59 -5.93
N VAL A 76 -2.93 25.73 -4.79
CA VAL A 76 -2.13 26.91 -4.46
C VAL A 76 -1.04 27.14 -5.50
N LYS A 77 -0.36 26.07 -5.95
CA LYS A 77 0.66 26.15 -7.00
C LYS A 77 0.06 26.65 -8.31
N ARG A 78 -1.10 26.17 -8.73
CA ARG A 78 -1.77 26.65 -9.97
C ARG A 78 -2.22 28.10 -9.82
N TYR A 79 -2.78 28.48 -8.68
CA TYR A 79 -3.21 29.84 -8.39
C TYR A 79 -2.04 30.84 -8.43
N LYS A 80 -0.96 30.58 -7.69
CA LYS A 80 0.20 31.49 -7.61
C LYS A 80 0.95 31.62 -8.93
N TRP A 81 0.98 30.57 -9.74
CA TRP A 81 1.66 30.57 -11.04
C TRP A 81 0.77 31.03 -12.20
N ALA A 82 -0.51 31.34 -11.95
CA ALA A 82 -1.46 31.69 -12.99
C ALA A 82 -0.98 32.88 -13.84
N TRP A 83 -0.54 33.97 -13.19
CA TRP A 83 -0.10 35.20 -13.87
C TRP A 83 1.12 34.99 -14.78
N LEU A 84 2.09 34.18 -14.34
CA LEU A 84 3.27 33.86 -15.14
C LEU A 84 2.91 32.98 -16.33
N LYS A 85 1.98 32.03 -16.12
CA LYS A 85 1.51 31.11 -17.16
C LYS A 85 0.58 31.79 -18.18
N SER A 86 -0.11 32.86 -17.80
CA SER A 86 -0.98 33.64 -18.70
C SER A 86 -0.29 34.85 -19.35
N ARG A 87 1.00 35.08 -19.08
CA ARG A 87 1.74 36.23 -19.61
C ARG A 87 1.91 36.13 -21.13
N LYS A 88 1.42 37.13 -21.87
CA LYS A 88 1.70 37.32 -23.29
C LYS A 88 2.91 38.24 -23.44
N LEU A 89 3.86 37.88 -24.31
CA LEU A 89 5.03 38.68 -24.63
C LEU A 89 4.88 39.22 -26.05
N ALA A 90 5.00 40.53 -26.22
CA ALA A 90 5.15 41.16 -27.53
C ALA A 90 6.59 41.67 -27.63
N TYR A 91 7.21 41.45 -28.79
CA TYR A 91 8.55 41.92 -29.10
C TYR A 91 8.46 42.78 -30.35
N ASP A 92 8.69 44.08 -30.19
CA ASP A 92 8.82 45.01 -31.30
C ASP A 92 10.31 45.19 -31.60
N PRO A 93 10.80 44.72 -32.76
CA PRO A 93 12.20 44.83 -33.11
C PRO A 93 12.58 46.32 -33.28
N PRO A 94 13.78 46.73 -32.83
CA PRO A 94 14.25 48.10 -33.04
C PRO A 94 14.43 48.38 -34.54
N ALA A 95 14.17 49.62 -34.95
CA ALA A 95 14.35 50.04 -36.34
C ALA A 95 15.82 49.90 -36.77
N GLU A 96 16.06 49.34 -37.95
CA GLU A 96 17.42 49.23 -38.51
C GLU A 96 18.02 50.63 -38.69
N SER A 97 19.03 50.98 -37.89
CA SER A 97 19.80 52.19 -38.11
C SER A 97 20.72 51.97 -39.31
N LYS A 98 20.42 52.60 -40.45
CA LYS A 98 21.37 52.74 -41.57
C LYS A 98 22.47 53.73 -41.18
N VAL A 99 23.34 53.36 -40.24
CA VAL A 99 24.61 54.05 -40.04
C VAL A 99 25.51 53.57 -41.17
N ARG A 100 25.65 54.42 -42.19
CA ARG A 100 26.54 54.23 -43.33
C ARG A 100 27.97 54.22 -42.77
N HIS A 101 28.67 53.09 -42.91
CA HIS A 101 30.12 52.99 -42.71
C HIS A 101 30.86 53.95 -43.65
#